data_AF-A0A9X0ZUG5-F1
#
_entry.id   AF-A0A9X0ZUG5-F1
#
_cell.length_a   1.000
_cell.length_b   1.000
_cell.length_c   1.000
_cell.angle_alpha   90.00
_cell.angle_beta   90.00
_cell.angle_gamma   90.00
#
_symmetry.space_group_name_H-M   'P 1'
#
loop_
_entity.id
_entity.type
_entity.pdbx_description
1 polymer ?
#
loop_
_entity_poly.entity_id
_entity_poly.type
_entity_poly.pdbx_seq_one_letter_code
_entity_poly.pdbx_strand_id
1 'polypeptide(L)'
;MNRRQFIGGTAAISLAAATTLANAHGNHDHGSHSHAAHSANNAYEAARKAAGHCVAAGQVCLTHCITLLSKGDTSMKDCAAAVNQMLALCGAMQNLAAQNSRLTPSLAKVCIEACKQCAAACQKHAAHHAECKACYESCTDCIKECEKIAA
;
A
#
# COMPACT_ATOMS: atom_id res chain seq x y z
N MET A 1 19.83 -32.84 -10.03
CA MET A 1 19.01 -32.88 -8.79
C MET A 1 17.67 -32.22 -9.08
N ASN A 2 16.57 -32.98 -9.00
CA ASN A 2 15.24 -32.57 -9.43
C ASN A 2 14.35 -32.19 -8.22
N ARG A 3 13.77 -31.00 -8.25
CA ARG A 3 12.86 -30.37 -7.26
C ARG A 3 11.60 -31.16 -6.86
N ARG A 4 11.39 -32.36 -7.41
CA ARG A 4 10.16 -33.16 -7.22
C ARG A 4 10.26 -34.23 -6.12
N GLN A 5 11.42 -34.39 -5.48
CA GLN A 5 11.61 -35.37 -4.39
C GLN A 5 11.27 -34.85 -2.99
N PHE A 6 10.85 -33.58 -2.82
CA PHE A 6 10.64 -32.99 -1.49
C PHE A 6 9.18 -33.00 -0.99
N ILE A 7 8.23 -33.57 -1.74
CA ILE A 7 6.80 -33.58 -1.36
C ILE A 7 6.28 -35.02 -1.26
N GLY A 8 6.99 -35.85 -0.50
CA GLY A 8 6.62 -37.25 -0.32
C GLY A 8 7.04 -37.79 1.04
N GLY A 9 6.25 -37.53 2.07
CA GLY A 9 6.34 -38.28 3.32
C GLY A 9 6.00 -37.47 4.57
N THR A 10 4.77 -37.61 5.06
CA THR A 10 4.51 -38.22 6.39
C THR A 10 3.00 -38.48 6.55
N ALA A 11 2.71 -39.61 7.18
CA ALA A 11 1.46 -40.36 7.15
C ALA A 11 0.31 -39.75 7.98
N ALA A 12 -0.90 -40.09 7.55
CA ALA A 12 -2.14 -39.88 8.29
C ALA A 12 -2.21 -40.77 9.53
N ILE A 13 -2.65 -40.20 10.66
CA ILE A 13 -3.13 -40.95 11.82
C ILE A 13 -4.52 -40.38 12.15
N SER A 14 -5.55 -41.23 12.00
CA SER A 14 -6.95 -40.89 12.29
C SER A 14 -7.37 -41.38 13.69
N LEU A 15 -7.87 -40.41 14.47
CA LEU A 15 -8.88 -40.37 15.53
C LEU A 15 -9.27 -41.60 16.38
N ALA A 16 -9.28 -41.40 17.71
CA ALA A 16 -10.41 -41.54 18.67
C ALA A 16 -9.86 -41.80 20.11
N ALA A 17 -10.34 -41.32 21.26
CA ALA A 17 -11.57 -40.64 21.69
C ALA A 17 -11.42 -39.97 23.08
N ALA A 18 -12.42 -39.12 23.41
CA ALA A 18 -13.02 -38.84 24.73
C ALA A 18 -12.46 -37.71 25.65
N THR A 19 -13.18 -36.57 25.63
CA THR A 19 -13.85 -35.89 26.78
C THR A 19 -13.36 -36.23 28.21
N THR A 20 -13.06 -35.34 29.14
CA THR A 20 -13.50 -33.97 29.48
C THR A 20 -12.60 -33.46 30.61
N LEU A 21 -12.04 -32.26 30.52
CA LEU A 21 -11.75 -31.43 31.70
C LEU A 21 -11.96 -29.96 31.30
N ALA A 22 -12.91 -29.31 31.97
CA ALA A 22 -13.12 -27.88 31.90
C ALA A 22 -11.88 -27.18 32.46
N ASN A 23 -11.05 -26.60 31.59
CA ASN A 23 -10.03 -25.66 32.01
C ASN A 23 -10.67 -24.27 32.08
N ALA A 24 -10.73 -23.75 33.29
CA ALA A 24 -11.14 -22.39 33.60
C ALA A 24 -10.48 -21.41 32.62
N HIS A 25 -11.30 -20.58 31.96
CA HIS A 25 -10.84 -19.37 31.31
C HIS A 25 -10.33 -18.43 32.41
N GLY A 26 -9.07 -18.63 32.80
CA GLY A 26 -8.29 -17.64 33.52
C GLY A 26 -8.17 -16.42 32.62
N ASN A 27 -8.69 -15.30 33.10
CA ASN A 27 -8.56 -13.99 32.49
C ASN A 27 -7.07 -13.66 32.37
N HIS A 28 -6.45 -13.94 31.21
CA HIS A 28 -5.10 -13.49 30.92
C HIS A 28 -5.17 -12.00 30.59
N ASP A 29 -4.99 -11.19 31.63
CA ASP A 29 -4.71 -9.76 31.47
C ASP A 29 -3.39 -9.61 30.71
N HIS A 30 -3.49 -9.30 29.41
CA HIS A 30 -2.38 -8.74 28.68
C HIS A 30 -2.18 -7.31 29.20
N GLY A 31 -1.47 -7.19 30.31
CA GLY A 31 -1.00 -5.91 30.85
C GLY A 31 -0.40 -5.10 29.70
N SER A 32 -1.14 -4.07 29.28
CA SER A 32 -0.75 -3.20 28.19
C SER A 32 0.57 -2.54 28.58
N HIS A 33 1.66 -2.98 27.98
CA HIS A 33 2.91 -2.24 27.96
C HIS A 33 2.69 -0.95 27.17
N SER A 34 2.17 0.07 27.84
CA SER A 34 2.14 1.45 27.35
C SER A 34 3.54 2.03 27.43
N HIS A 35 4.44 1.53 26.58
CA HIS A 35 5.59 2.31 26.18
C HIS A 35 5.06 3.44 25.31
N ALA A 36 4.68 4.55 25.94
CA ALA A 36 4.70 5.85 25.30
C ALA A 36 6.16 6.15 24.94
N ALA A 37 6.67 5.45 23.93
CA ALA A 37 7.86 5.88 23.24
C ALA A 37 7.56 7.30 22.79
N HIS A 38 8.33 8.26 23.29
CA HIS A 38 8.38 9.59 22.71
C HIS A 38 8.77 9.39 21.24
N SER A 39 7.78 9.25 20.37
CA SER A 39 8.00 9.14 18.93
C SER A 39 8.76 10.40 18.56
N ALA A 40 10.03 10.26 18.21
CA ALA A 40 10.81 11.36 17.68
C ALA A 40 9.97 11.98 16.56
N ASN A 41 9.69 13.29 16.65
CA ASN A 41 8.85 13.98 15.67
C ASN A 41 9.41 13.70 14.27
N ASN A 42 8.66 12.92 13.48
CA ASN A 42 9.06 12.60 12.12
C ASN A 42 8.76 13.82 11.24
N ALA A 43 9.80 14.43 10.69
CA ALA A 43 9.71 15.65 9.89
C ALA A 43 8.91 15.46 8.60
N TYR A 44 8.69 14.21 8.18
CA TYR A 44 8.03 13.83 6.94
C TYR A 44 6.70 13.10 7.16
N GLU A 45 6.15 13.12 8.38
CA GLU A 45 4.98 12.31 8.74
C GLU A 45 3.76 12.59 7.87
N ALA A 46 3.53 13.85 7.49
CA ALA A 46 2.42 14.22 6.62
C ALA A 46 2.59 13.63 5.21
N ALA A 47 3.78 13.79 4.60
CA ALA A 47 4.09 13.21 3.30
C ALA A 47 4.06 11.67 3.33
N ARG A 48 4.51 11.05 4.43
CA ARG A 48 4.44 9.60 4.66
C ARG A 48 3.00 9.09 4.60
N LYS A 49 2.09 9.75 5.34
CA LYS A 49 0.67 9.37 5.39
C LYS A 49 0.00 9.59 4.03
N ALA A 50 0.24 10.73 3.39
CA ALA A 50 -0.32 11.04 2.08
C ALA A 50 0.15 10.04 1.01
N ALA A 51 1.44 9.72 0.97
CA ALA A 51 1.97 8.69 0.08
C ALA A 51 1.34 7.32 0.34
N GLY A 52 1.12 6.93 1.61
CA GLY A 52 0.47 5.68 1.93
C GLY A 52 -1.01 5.60 1.54
N HIS A 53 -1.76 6.70 1.71
CA HIS A 53 -3.12 6.78 1.17
C HIS A 53 -3.12 6.70 -0.37
N CYS A 54 -2.16 7.36 -1.02
CA CYS A 54 -2.00 7.31 -2.47
C CYS A 54 -1.69 5.89 -2.98
N VAL A 55 -0.85 5.14 -2.26
CA VAL A 55 -0.61 3.71 -2.56
C VAL A 55 -1.90 2.90 -2.44
N ALA A 56 -2.65 3.06 -1.35
CA ALA A 56 -3.89 2.30 -1.13
C ALA A 56 -4.92 2.58 -2.24
N ALA A 57 -5.15 3.85 -2.58
CA ALA A 57 -6.07 4.23 -3.66
C ALA A 57 -5.55 3.77 -5.03
N GLY A 58 -4.24 3.88 -5.28
CA GLY A 58 -3.61 3.45 -6.53
C GLY A 58 -3.74 1.95 -6.79
N GLN A 59 -3.62 1.10 -5.77
CA GLN A 59 -3.76 -0.34 -5.92
C GLN A 59 -5.18 -0.73 -6.38
N VAL A 60 -6.19 -0.06 -5.84
CA VAL A 60 -7.60 -0.24 -6.25
C VAL A 60 -7.79 0.27 -7.68
N CYS A 61 -7.27 1.46 -7.99
CA CYS A 61 -7.35 2.03 -9.34
C CYS A 61 -6.69 1.14 -10.39
N LEU A 62 -5.48 0.63 -10.12
CA LEU A 62 -4.77 -0.25 -11.04
C LEU A 62 -5.52 -1.57 -11.27
N THR A 63 -6.10 -2.16 -10.21
CA THR A 63 -6.92 -3.37 -10.32
C THR A 63 -8.14 -3.14 -11.23
N HIS A 64 -8.80 -1.99 -11.09
CA HIS A 64 -9.91 -1.59 -11.96
C HIS A 64 -9.44 -1.45 -13.42
N CYS A 65 -8.34 -0.74 -13.66
CA CYS A 65 -7.80 -0.57 -15.02
C CYS A 65 -7.45 -1.92 -15.67
N ILE A 66 -6.77 -2.81 -14.95
CA ILE A 66 -6.42 -4.16 -15.44
C ILE A 66 -7.68 -4.98 -15.74
N THR A 67 -8.72 -4.85 -14.91
CA THR A 67 -9.99 -5.56 -15.13
C THR A 67 -10.63 -5.15 -16.46
N LEU A 68 -10.68 -3.85 -16.77
CA LEU A 68 -11.20 -3.37 -18.06
C LEU A 68 -10.32 -3.81 -19.24
N LEU A 69 -9.00 -3.70 -19.10
CA LEU A 69 -8.04 -4.15 -20.11
C LEU A 69 -8.20 -5.64 -20.42
N SER A 70 -8.43 -6.47 -19.40
CA SER A 70 -8.63 -7.93 -19.57
C SER A 70 -9.89 -8.29 -20.37
N LYS A 71 -10.86 -7.36 -20.44
CA LYS A 71 -12.09 -7.49 -21.23
C LYS A 71 -11.96 -6.93 -22.65
N GLY A 72 -10.77 -6.46 -23.04
CA GLY A 72 -10.50 -5.85 -24.34
C GLY A 72 -10.74 -4.34 -24.40
N ASP A 73 -11.17 -3.70 -23.31
CA ASP A 73 -11.30 -2.25 -23.25
C ASP A 73 -9.94 -1.60 -23.01
N THR A 74 -9.41 -0.95 -24.05
CA THR A 74 -8.08 -0.32 -24.04
C THR A 74 -8.07 1.12 -23.54
N SER A 75 -9.22 1.67 -23.17
CA SER A 75 -9.35 3.07 -22.72
C SER A 75 -8.53 3.39 -21.47
N MET A 76 -8.20 2.38 -20.66
CA MET A 76 -7.46 2.52 -19.40
C MET A 76 -5.94 2.35 -19.53
N LYS A 77 -5.39 2.12 -20.74
CA LYS A 77 -3.97 1.72 -20.90
C LYS A 77 -2.98 2.74 -20.30
N ASP A 78 -3.23 4.03 -20.50
CA ASP A 78 -2.33 5.09 -20.03
C ASP A 78 -2.49 5.31 -18.53
N CYS A 79 -3.73 5.17 -18.03
CA CYS A 79 -4.03 5.22 -16.59
C CYS A 79 -3.32 4.07 -15.85
N ALA A 80 -3.43 2.84 -16.35
CA ALA A 80 -2.75 1.68 -15.76
C ALA A 80 -1.23 1.87 -15.68
N ALA A 81 -0.61 2.38 -16.75
CA ALA A 81 0.82 2.64 -16.79
C ALA A 81 1.23 3.71 -15.77
N ALA A 82 0.52 4.85 -15.72
CA ALA A 82 0.82 5.96 -14.82
C ALA A 82 0.60 5.59 -13.34
N VAL A 83 -0.49 4.88 -13.03
CA VAL A 83 -0.77 4.40 -11.66
C VAL A 83 0.31 3.43 -11.20
N ASN A 84 0.78 2.51 -12.05
CA ASN A 84 1.84 1.57 -11.69
C ASN A 84 3.17 2.27 -11.36
N GLN A 85 3.54 3.30 -12.13
CA GLN A 85 4.72 4.13 -11.83
C GLN A 85 4.56 4.91 -10.53
N MET A 86 3.39 5.52 -10.33
CA MET A 86 3.06 6.23 -9.09
C MET A 86 3.13 5.29 -7.87
N LEU A 87 2.62 4.07 -7.96
CA LEU A 87 2.67 3.09 -6.87
C LEU A 87 4.11 2.79 -6.42
N ALA A 88 5.03 2.63 -7.38
CA ALA A 88 6.44 2.41 -7.07
C ALA A 88 7.05 3.60 -6.30
N LEU A 89 6.76 4.83 -6.73
CA LEU A 89 7.38 6.01 -6.14
C LEU A 89 6.72 6.44 -4.82
N CYS A 90 5.39 6.39 -4.73
CA CYS A 90 4.67 6.63 -3.48
C CYS A 90 5.03 5.57 -2.42
N GLY A 91 5.23 4.31 -2.81
CA GLY A 91 5.70 3.26 -1.90
C GLY A 91 7.10 3.56 -1.35
N ALA A 92 8.04 3.96 -2.21
CA ALA A 92 9.36 4.38 -1.79
C ALA A 92 9.31 5.63 -0.89
N MET A 93 8.47 6.61 -1.25
CA MET A 93 8.27 7.86 -0.53
C MET A 93 7.75 7.60 0.89
N GLN A 94 6.72 6.75 1.02
CA GLN A 94 6.21 6.29 2.31
C GLN A 94 7.31 5.63 3.14
N ASN A 95 8.11 4.74 2.54
CA ASN A 95 9.13 4.00 3.26
C ASN A 95 10.29 4.89 3.74
N LEU A 96 10.81 5.78 2.89
CA LEU A 96 11.90 6.68 3.26
C LEU A 96 11.47 7.77 4.25
N ALA A 97 10.26 8.30 4.08
CA ALA A 97 9.68 9.25 5.03
C ALA A 97 9.53 8.62 6.42
N ALA A 98 9.07 7.37 6.52
CA ALA A 98 8.94 6.67 7.80
C ALA A 98 10.25 6.58 8.59
N GLN A 99 11.39 6.57 7.88
CA GLN A 99 12.72 6.45 8.46
C GLN A 99 13.40 7.80 8.71
N ASN A 100 12.73 8.93 8.47
CA ASN A 100 13.37 10.26 8.45
C ASN A 100 14.62 10.29 7.54
N SER A 101 14.58 9.58 6.40
CA SER A 101 15.74 9.48 5.51
C SER A 101 16.15 10.84 4.94
N ARG A 102 17.45 11.12 4.87
CA ARG A 102 17.99 12.33 4.21
C ARG A 102 17.71 12.39 2.71
N LEU A 103 17.34 11.26 2.10
CA LEU A 103 16.96 11.18 0.68
C LEU A 103 15.51 11.62 0.43
N THR A 104 14.70 11.76 1.47
CA THR A 104 13.27 12.08 1.39
C THR A 104 12.99 13.35 0.56
N PRO A 105 13.68 14.49 0.78
CA PRO A 105 13.45 15.70 -0.02
C PRO A 105 13.70 15.52 -1.53
N SER A 106 14.77 14.79 -1.89
CA SER A 106 15.08 14.53 -3.31
C SER A 106 14.11 13.54 -3.93
N LEU A 107 13.69 12.50 -3.18
CA LEU A 107 12.67 11.58 -3.65
C LEU A 107 11.31 12.26 -3.81
N ALA A 108 10.97 13.22 -2.94
CA ALA A 108 9.71 13.97 -3.02
C ALA A 108 9.54 14.65 -4.38
N LYS A 109 10.60 15.21 -4.98
CA LYS A 109 10.56 15.77 -6.35
C LYS A 109 10.11 14.74 -7.39
N VAL A 110 10.68 13.54 -7.35
CA VAL A 110 10.34 12.49 -8.32
C VAL A 110 8.93 11.94 -8.04
N CYS A 111 8.56 11.80 -6.77
CA CYS A 111 7.22 11.39 -6.35
C CYS A 111 6.14 12.37 -6.84
N ILE A 112 6.39 13.68 -6.73
CA ILE A 112 5.49 14.74 -7.25
C ILE A 112 5.25 14.53 -8.75
N GLU A 113 6.30 14.32 -9.54
CA GLU A 113 6.14 14.15 -10.99
C GLU A 113 5.39 12.88 -11.36
N ALA A 114 5.59 11.77 -10.63
CA ALA A 114 4.80 10.56 -10.83
C ALA A 114 3.32 10.76 -10.43
N CYS A 115 3.05 11.42 -9.30
CA CYS A 115 1.69 11.74 -8.87
C CYS A 115 0.99 12.68 -9.85
N LYS A 116 1.68 13.67 -10.44
CA LYS A 116 1.10 14.57 -11.46
C LYS A 116 0.69 13.81 -12.72
N GLN A 117 1.56 12.92 -13.19
CA GLN A 117 1.26 12.07 -14.36
C GLN A 117 0.08 11.14 -14.08
N CYS A 118 0.06 10.52 -12.89
CA CYS A 118 -1.06 9.68 -12.45
C CYS A 118 -2.36 10.48 -12.33
N ALA A 119 -2.34 11.65 -11.68
CA ALA A 119 -3.50 12.52 -11.55
C ALA A 119 -4.05 12.93 -12.94
N ALA A 120 -3.20 13.36 -13.86
CA ALA A 120 -3.61 13.74 -15.21
C ALA A 120 -4.25 12.57 -15.99
N ALA A 121 -3.75 11.34 -15.79
CA ALA A 121 -4.34 10.15 -16.40
C ALA A 121 -5.68 9.79 -15.73
N CYS A 122 -5.75 9.76 -14.40
CA CYS A 122 -6.96 9.47 -13.64
C CYS A 122 -8.08 10.49 -13.87
N GLN A 123 -7.75 11.77 -14.05
CA GLN A 123 -8.72 12.86 -14.24
C GLN A 123 -9.65 12.60 -15.44
N LYS A 124 -9.13 12.00 -16.51
CA LYS A 124 -9.90 11.64 -17.72
C LYS A 124 -11.01 10.62 -17.43
N HIS A 125 -10.91 9.91 -16.31
CA HIS A 125 -11.78 8.79 -15.94
C HIS A 125 -12.56 9.04 -14.63
N ALA A 126 -12.23 10.09 -13.89
CA ALA A 126 -12.76 10.37 -12.55
C ALA A 126 -14.28 10.65 -12.53
N ALA A 127 -14.87 11.04 -13.65
CA ALA A 127 -16.32 11.21 -13.77
C ALA A 127 -17.08 9.88 -13.96
N HIS A 128 -16.38 8.80 -14.33
CA HIS A 128 -16.98 7.52 -14.70
C HIS A 128 -16.58 6.37 -13.78
N HIS A 129 -15.42 6.46 -13.13
CA HIS A 129 -14.86 5.42 -12.27
C HIS A 129 -14.48 6.02 -10.91
N ALA A 130 -15.12 5.53 -9.85
CA ALA A 130 -14.90 6.01 -8.49
C ALA A 130 -13.45 5.73 -8.03
N GLU A 131 -12.87 4.62 -8.48
CA GLU A 131 -11.50 4.22 -8.21
C GLU A 131 -10.50 5.22 -8.80
N CYS A 132 -10.74 5.68 -10.03
CA CYS A 132 -9.93 6.73 -10.66
C CYS A 132 -10.08 8.07 -9.96
N LYS A 133 -11.29 8.43 -9.50
CA LYS A 133 -11.52 9.65 -8.73
C LYS A 133 -10.77 9.63 -7.40
N ALA A 134 -10.87 8.55 -6.64
CA ALA A 134 -10.17 8.41 -5.36
C ALA A 134 -8.65 8.45 -5.54
N CYS A 135 -8.12 7.82 -6.59
CA CYS A 135 -6.69 7.86 -6.91
C CYS A 135 -6.23 9.27 -7.33
N TYR A 136 -7.03 9.99 -8.14
CA TYR A 136 -6.78 11.38 -8.51
C TYR A 136 -6.68 12.28 -7.26
N GLU A 137 -7.67 12.22 -6.37
CA GLU A 137 -7.70 13.02 -5.15
C GLU A 137 -6.51 12.69 -4.24
N SER A 138 -6.19 11.40 -4.09
CA SER A 138 -5.02 10.96 -3.29
C SER A 138 -3.69 11.39 -3.91
N CYS A 139 -3.58 11.45 -5.26
CA CYS A 139 -2.41 12.00 -5.93
C CYS A 139 -2.26 13.49 -5.65
N THR A 140 -3.34 14.27 -5.72
CA THR A 140 -3.30 15.71 -5.42
C THR A 140 -2.90 16.00 -3.97
N ASP A 141 -3.37 15.19 -3.02
CA ASP A 141 -2.97 15.32 -1.62
C ASP A 141 -1.50 14.93 -1.41
N CYS A 142 -1.04 13.85 -2.05
CA CYS A 142 0.37 13.44 -2.00
C CYS A 142 1.30 14.51 -2.58
N ILE A 143 0.93 15.11 -3.72
CA ILE A 143 1.68 16.23 -4.32
C ILE A 143 1.81 17.38 -3.32
N LYS A 144 0.69 17.83 -2.74
CA LYS A 144 0.66 18.95 -1.80
C LYS A 144 1.57 18.71 -0.59
N GLU A 145 1.60 17.51 -0.03
CA GLU A 145 2.47 17.20 1.11
C GLU A 145 3.93 17.03 0.70
N CYS A 146 4.21 16.46 -0.48
CA CYS A 146 5.56 16.33 -1.00
C CYS A 146 6.18 17.69 -1.37
N GLU A 147 5.40 18.65 -1.90
CA GLU A 147 5.89 19.99 -2.25
C GLU A 147 6.43 20.77 -1.05
N LYS A 148 5.92 20.50 0.16
CA LYS A 148 6.39 21.14 1.40
C LYS A 148 7.79 20.70 1.82
N ILE A 149 8.23 19.52 1.35
CA ILE A 149 9.47 18.89 1.79
C ILE A 149 10.49 18.69 0.65
N ALA A 150 10.08 18.92 -0.59
CA ALA A 150 10.95 18.79 -1.75
C ALA A 150 12.09 19.81 -1.72
N ALA A 151 13.32 19.37 -1.99
CA ALA A 151 14.53 20.21 -1.99
C ALA A 151 15.41 19.94 -3.20
#